data_AF-A0A522S9F6-F1
#
_entry.id   AF-A0A522S9F6-F1
#
_cell.length_a   1.000
_cell.length_b   1.000
_cell.length_c   1.000
_cell.angle_alpha   90.00
_cell.angle_beta   90.00
_cell.angle_gamma   90.00
#
_symmetry.space_group_name_H-M   'P 1'
#
loop_
_entity.id
_entity.type
_entity.pdbx_description
1 polymer ?
#
loop_
_entity_poly.entity_id
_entity_poly.type
_entity_poly.pdbx_seq_one_letter_code
_entity_poly.pdbx_strand_id
1 'polypeptide(L)'
;RHQKLLDGIVDALAAMLNDEATLATLRAKIREELPTLFNFFRGDAYLLKRIVASAGALFEDVKADPDHPLRREFDRFAHDLIEDLRNSPAAAARAEELKREFLERPELQAIGANIWQSFRDFVEEDTRSPHSAIRRQFAAMLAEIGRRLAEDRAVRADMNAGFVIAFSAFIESQKRGVSTFIADQVKRWDLKQLVRIIEVNVGRDLQYIRFNGMVIGGIAGLVLYTIERLLVGT
;
A
#
# COMPACT_ATOMS: atom_id res chain seq x y z
N ARG A 1 -13.77 -0.87 12.89
CA ARG A 1 -12.39 -1.01 12.36
C ARG A 1 -11.38 -1.21 13.49
N HIS A 2 -11.51 -0.51 14.62
CA HIS A 2 -10.56 -0.56 15.76
C HIS A 2 -10.75 -1.79 16.66
N GLN A 3 -11.99 -2.27 16.85
CA GLN A 3 -12.28 -3.46 17.66
C GLN A 3 -11.57 -4.75 17.22
N LYS A 4 -11.46 -5.02 15.91
CA LYS A 4 -10.71 -6.19 15.41
C LYS A 4 -9.20 -6.08 15.62
N LEU A 5 -8.69 -4.84 15.65
CA LEU A 5 -7.29 -4.57 15.97
C LEU A 5 -7.05 -4.78 17.47
N LEU A 6 -8.01 -4.34 18.31
CA LEU A 6 -8.01 -4.63 19.75
C LEU A 6 -8.04 -6.14 20.00
N ASP A 7 -8.86 -6.91 19.30
CA ASP A 7 -8.88 -8.38 19.42
C ASP A 7 -7.50 -8.99 19.15
N GLY A 8 -6.84 -8.59 18.06
CA GLY A 8 -5.50 -9.05 17.73
C GLY A 8 -4.43 -8.63 18.74
N ILE A 9 -4.54 -7.43 19.31
CA ILE A 9 -3.62 -6.95 20.37
C ILE A 9 -3.84 -7.74 21.66
N VAL A 10 -5.10 -7.97 22.05
CA VAL A 10 -5.46 -8.74 23.25
C VAL A 10 -4.97 -10.18 23.11
N ASP A 11 -5.15 -10.80 21.94
CA ASP A 11 -4.65 -12.17 21.67
C ASP A 11 -3.12 -12.24 21.72
N ALA A 12 -2.42 -11.27 21.12
CA ALA A 12 -0.96 -11.22 21.15
C ALA A 12 -0.41 -11.01 22.57
N LEU A 13 -1.03 -10.12 23.34
CA LEU A 13 -0.64 -9.87 24.74
C LEU A 13 -0.96 -11.08 25.64
N ALA A 14 -2.10 -11.74 25.45
CA ALA A 14 -2.44 -12.96 26.16
C ALA A 14 -1.46 -14.10 25.85
N ALA A 15 -1.06 -14.27 24.59
CA ALA A 15 -0.03 -15.23 24.19
C ALA A 15 1.33 -14.92 24.84
N MET A 16 1.72 -13.64 24.88
CA MET A 16 2.97 -13.21 25.49
C MET A 16 2.98 -13.39 27.02
N LEU A 17 1.85 -13.18 27.69
CA LEU A 17 1.70 -13.41 29.12
C LEU A 17 1.65 -14.90 29.49
N ASN A 18 1.29 -15.77 28.55
CA ASN A 18 1.30 -17.22 28.75
C ASN A 18 2.66 -17.86 28.42
N ASP A 19 3.61 -17.12 27.86
CA ASP A 19 4.97 -17.61 27.60
C ASP A 19 5.83 -17.58 28.87
N GLU A 20 6.22 -18.76 29.34
CA GLU A 20 6.96 -18.95 30.58
C GLU A 20 8.37 -18.32 30.52
N ALA A 21 9.00 -18.29 29.34
CA ALA A 21 10.30 -17.68 29.12
C ALA A 21 10.23 -16.13 29.15
N THR A 22 9.20 -15.55 28.52
CA THR A 22 8.92 -14.11 28.59
C THR A 22 8.61 -13.68 30.02
N LEU A 23 7.80 -14.44 30.76
CA LEU A 23 7.51 -14.17 32.17
C LEU A 23 8.75 -14.23 33.06
N ALA A 24 9.66 -15.19 32.83
CA ALA A 24 10.91 -15.29 33.58
C ALA A 24 11.81 -14.06 33.34
N THR A 25 11.89 -13.60 32.10
CA THR A 25 12.67 -12.41 31.72
C THR A 25 12.07 -11.14 32.31
N LEU A 26 10.75 -10.98 32.23
CA LEU A 26 10.04 -9.85 32.81
C LEU A 26 10.25 -9.77 34.33
N ARG A 27 10.17 -10.92 35.02
CA ARG A 27 10.42 -11.02 36.46
C ARG A 27 11.85 -10.60 36.81
N ALA A 28 12.84 -11.02 36.02
CA ALA A 28 14.23 -10.66 36.23
C ALA A 28 14.45 -9.14 36.08
N LYS A 29 13.90 -8.55 35.01
CA LYS A 29 14.08 -7.12 34.71
C LYS A 29 13.36 -6.20 35.71
N ILE A 30 12.17 -6.58 36.16
CA ILE A 30 11.44 -5.83 37.20
C ILE A 30 12.20 -5.87 38.54
N ARG A 31 12.84 -7.01 38.87
CA ARG A 31 13.67 -7.16 40.07
C ARG A 31 14.92 -6.29 40.06
N GLU A 32 15.48 -6.06 38.88
CA GLU A 32 16.66 -5.22 38.65
C GLU A 32 16.32 -3.72 38.77
N GLU A 33 15.20 -3.29 38.19
CA GLU A 33 14.80 -1.87 38.12
C GLU A 33 14.12 -1.33 39.38
N LEU A 34 13.47 -2.18 40.20
CA LEU A 34 12.66 -1.72 41.34
C LEU A 34 13.04 -2.33 42.71
N PRO A 35 14.33 -2.41 43.10
CA PRO A 35 14.78 -3.12 44.30
C PRO A 35 14.14 -2.64 45.62
N THR A 36 13.74 -1.36 45.69
CA THR A 36 13.09 -0.77 46.87
C THR A 36 11.65 -1.22 47.08
N LEU A 37 10.87 -1.41 46.00
CA LEU A 37 9.52 -1.99 46.09
C LEU A 37 9.56 -3.48 46.43
N PHE A 38 10.58 -4.19 45.94
CA PHE A 38 10.80 -5.62 46.21
C PHE A 38 11.13 -5.94 47.66
N ASN A 39 11.94 -5.12 48.32
CA ASN A 39 12.33 -5.35 49.72
C ASN A 39 11.19 -5.06 50.71
N PHE A 40 10.21 -4.24 50.33
CA PHE A 40 9.11 -3.82 51.20
C PHE A 40 7.98 -4.87 51.26
N PHE A 41 7.73 -5.61 50.18
CA PHE A 41 6.70 -6.67 50.12
C PHE A 41 7.34 -8.06 49.93
N ARG A 42 7.50 -8.84 51.01
CA ARG A 42 8.00 -10.23 51.00
C ARG A 42 7.07 -11.26 50.32
N GLY A 43 6.29 -10.86 49.32
CA GLY A 43 5.32 -11.68 48.57
C GLY A 43 5.44 -11.53 47.06
N ASP A 44 6.65 -11.21 46.59
CA ASP A 44 7.05 -10.81 45.24
C ASP A 44 6.62 -11.76 44.10
N ALA A 45 6.91 -13.06 44.22
CA ALA A 45 6.57 -14.03 43.19
C ALA A 45 5.05 -14.22 43.09
N TYR A 46 4.37 -14.15 44.23
CA TYR A 46 2.92 -14.28 44.34
C TYR A 46 2.20 -13.05 43.79
N LEU A 47 2.68 -11.83 44.09
CA LEU A 47 2.12 -10.58 43.57
C LEU A 47 2.26 -10.49 42.06
N LEU A 48 3.45 -10.77 41.50
CA LEU A 48 3.63 -10.77 40.05
C LEU A 48 2.75 -11.81 39.36
N LYS A 49 2.71 -13.03 39.90
CA LYS A 49 1.84 -14.10 39.40
C LYS A 49 0.37 -13.69 39.43
N ARG A 50 -0.06 -13.02 40.49
CA ARG A 50 -1.43 -12.52 40.65
C ARG A 50 -1.76 -11.38 39.69
N ILE A 51 -0.82 -10.45 39.46
CA ILE A 51 -0.99 -9.37 38.48
C ILE A 51 -1.09 -9.94 37.07
N VAL A 52 -0.20 -10.87 36.69
CA VAL A 52 -0.24 -11.52 35.37
C VAL A 52 -1.52 -12.32 35.20
N ALA A 53 -1.94 -13.09 36.21
CA ALA A 53 -3.20 -13.83 36.17
C ALA A 53 -4.41 -12.90 36.07
N SER A 54 -4.41 -11.78 36.78
CA SER A 54 -5.48 -10.78 36.70
C SER A 54 -5.49 -10.04 35.36
N ALA A 55 -4.33 -9.76 34.76
CA ALA A 55 -4.24 -9.20 33.41
C ALA A 55 -4.77 -10.19 32.36
N GLY A 56 -4.39 -11.46 32.47
CA GLY A 56 -4.91 -12.53 31.60
C GLY A 56 -6.43 -12.70 31.73
N ALA A 57 -6.96 -12.73 32.95
CA ALA A 57 -8.40 -12.80 33.18
C ALA A 57 -9.14 -11.59 32.60
N LEU A 58 -8.61 -10.37 32.79
CA LEU A 58 -9.18 -9.17 32.20
C LEU A 58 -9.19 -9.23 30.66
N PHE A 59 -8.13 -9.76 30.05
CA PHE A 59 -8.07 -9.92 28.60
C PHE A 59 -9.11 -10.91 28.07
N GLU A 60 -9.31 -12.03 28.76
CA GLU A 60 -10.38 -12.98 28.44
C GLU A 60 -11.77 -12.35 28.63
N ASP A 61 -11.98 -11.56 29.69
CA ASP A 61 -13.25 -10.85 29.93
C ASP A 61 -13.55 -9.83 28.82
N VAL A 62 -12.53 -9.04 28.41
CA VAL A 62 -12.65 -8.11 27.28
C VAL A 62 -12.92 -8.87 25.97
N LYS A 63 -12.33 -10.05 25.78
CA LYS A 63 -12.55 -10.88 24.59
C LYS A 63 -13.96 -11.46 24.55
N ALA A 64 -14.46 -11.92 25.69
CA ALA A 64 -15.76 -12.56 25.82
C ALA A 64 -16.94 -11.59 25.72
N ASP A 65 -16.76 -10.33 26.13
CA ASP A 65 -17.81 -9.30 26.11
C ASP A 65 -17.55 -8.22 25.03
N PRO A 66 -18.31 -8.22 23.92
CA PRO A 66 -18.23 -7.17 22.89
C PRO A 66 -18.60 -5.77 23.38
N ASP A 67 -19.42 -5.64 24.43
CA ASP A 67 -19.90 -4.36 24.98
C ASP A 67 -19.09 -3.89 26.21
N HIS A 68 -17.97 -4.56 26.46
CA HIS A 68 -17.11 -4.30 27.62
C HIS A 68 -16.71 -2.82 27.70
N PRO A 69 -16.74 -2.19 28.91
CA PRO A 69 -16.40 -0.76 29.07
C PRO A 69 -15.06 -0.35 28.46
N LEU A 70 -14.03 -1.20 28.60
CA LEU A 70 -12.71 -0.97 28.00
C LEU A 70 -12.74 -0.93 26.47
N ARG A 71 -13.59 -1.72 25.81
CA ARG A 71 -13.75 -1.68 24.36
C ARG A 71 -14.31 -0.33 23.91
N ARG A 72 -15.29 0.19 24.64
CA ARG A 72 -15.89 1.51 24.37
C ARG A 72 -14.90 2.64 24.61
N GLU A 73 -14.06 2.52 25.63
CA GLU A 73 -13.02 3.49 25.93
C GLU A 73 -11.92 3.49 24.88
N PHE A 74 -11.51 2.31 24.42
CA PHE A 74 -10.57 2.15 23.31
C PHE A 74 -11.09 2.77 22.01
N ASP A 75 -12.38 2.58 21.68
CA ASP A 75 -12.97 3.18 20.48
C ASP A 75 -12.96 4.71 20.55
N ARG A 76 -13.30 5.30 21.70
CA ARG A 76 -13.22 6.76 21.90
C ARG A 76 -11.78 7.26 21.73
N PHE A 77 -10.84 6.63 22.44
CA PHE A 77 -9.43 6.99 22.33
C PHE A 77 -8.91 6.90 20.90
N ALA A 78 -9.22 5.82 20.18
CA ALA A 78 -8.81 5.65 18.79
C ALA A 78 -9.41 6.72 17.87
N HIS A 79 -10.65 7.13 18.12
CA HIS A 79 -11.30 8.18 17.35
C HIS A 79 -10.66 9.55 17.61
N ASP A 80 -10.47 9.91 18.87
CA ASP A 80 -9.87 11.18 19.28
C ASP A 80 -8.43 11.29 18.78
N LEU A 81 -7.65 10.21 18.86
CA LEU A 81 -6.29 10.17 18.34
C LEU A 81 -6.24 10.41 16.82
N ILE A 82 -7.18 9.86 16.06
CA ILE A 82 -7.25 10.06 14.61
C ILE A 82 -7.57 11.52 14.28
N GLU A 83 -8.52 12.12 14.99
CA GLU A 83 -8.89 13.53 14.81
C GLU A 83 -7.73 14.46 15.19
N ASP A 84 -7.04 14.20 16.30
CA ASP A 84 -5.88 14.98 16.73
C ASP A 84 -4.74 14.91 15.73
N LEU A 85 -4.40 13.71 15.24
CA LEU A 85 -3.34 13.53 14.25
C LEU A 85 -3.66 14.19 12.90
N ARG A 86 -4.95 14.24 12.52
CA ARG A 86 -5.36 14.85 11.25
C ARG A 86 -5.35 16.37 11.31
N ASN A 87 -5.73 16.93 12.46
CA ASN A 87 -6.03 18.36 12.57
C ASN A 87 -4.95 19.17 13.33
N SER A 88 -4.02 18.51 14.02
CA SER A 88 -3.01 19.17 14.85
C SER A 88 -1.56 18.90 14.40
N PRO A 89 -0.85 19.92 13.90
CA PRO A 89 0.59 19.82 13.60
C PRO A 89 1.42 19.45 14.83
N ALA A 90 0.99 19.87 16.03
CA ALA A 90 1.66 19.55 17.28
C ALA A 90 1.50 18.06 17.65
N ALA A 91 0.32 17.47 17.39
CA ALA A 91 0.09 16.04 17.60
C ALA A 91 0.95 15.19 16.65
N ALA A 92 1.05 15.60 15.38
CA ALA A 92 1.93 14.95 14.40
C ALA A 92 3.41 15.01 14.82
N ALA A 93 3.89 16.18 15.27
CA ALA A 93 5.26 16.32 15.76
C ALA A 93 5.54 15.43 16.98
N ARG A 94 4.59 15.34 17.92
CA ARG A 94 4.71 14.49 19.11
C ARG A 94 4.68 13.00 18.76
N ALA A 95 3.89 12.61 17.76
CA ALA A 95 3.89 11.25 17.24
C ALA A 95 5.22 10.89 16.56
N GLU A 96 5.82 11.81 15.82
CA GLU A 96 7.14 11.64 15.21
C GLU A 96 8.27 11.52 16.26
N GLU A 97 8.18 12.29 17.34
CA GLU A 97 9.10 12.20 18.47
C GLU A 97 8.98 10.85 19.18
N LEU A 98 7.77 10.43 19.53
CA LEU A 98 7.50 9.10 20.10
C LEU A 98 7.99 7.98 19.18
N LYS A 99 7.73 8.06 17.88
CA LYS A 99 8.21 7.08 16.89
C LYS A 99 9.73 6.95 16.96
N ARG A 100 10.45 8.06 17.02
CA ARG A 100 11.91 8.08 17.11
C ARG A 100 12.41 7.49 18.43
N GLU A 101 11.82 7.87 19.55
CA GLU A 101 12.17 7.29 20.85
C GLU A 101 11.94 5.77 20.91
N PHE A 102 10.85 5.28 20.30
CA PHE A 102 10.56 3.85 20.20
C PHE A 102 11.60 3.12 19.33
N LEU A 103 11.99 3.72 18.20
CA LEU A 103 12.99 3.16 17.30
C LEU A 103 14.40 3.21 17.87
N GLU A 104 14.71 4.12 18.78
CA GLU A 104 16.04 4.24 19.38
C GLU A 104 16.30 3.22 20.50
N ARG A 105 15.27 2.55 21.02
CA ARG A 105 15.40 1.57 22.11
C ARG A 105 15.57 0.14 21.56
N PRO A 106 16.74 -0.49 21.73
CA PRO A 106 17.02 -1.83 21.16
C PRO A 106 16.08 -2.92 21.68
N GLU A 107 15.64 -2.83 22.93
CA GLU A 107 14.76 -3.81 23.54
C GLU A 107 13.33 -3.75 22.96
N LEU A 108 12.90 -2.55 22.54
CA LEU A 108 11.60 -2.34 21.89
C LEU A 108 11.64 -2.79 20.43
N GLN A 109 12.79 -2.69 19.76
CA GLN A 109 12.96 -3.23 18.40
C GLN A 109 12.76 -4.75 18.36
N ALA A 110 13.30 -5.48 19.34
CA ALA A 110 13.13 -6.94 19.42
C ALA A 110 11.68 -7.35 19.69
N ILE A 111 10.98 -6.63 20.58
CA ILE A 111 9.54 -6.84 20.82
C ILE A 111 8.72 -6.49 19.57
N GLY A 112 9.05 -5.38 18.90
CA GLY A 112 8.41 -4.98 17.65
C GLY A 112 8.58 -6.00 16.53
N ALA A 113 9.75 -6.64 16.43
CA ALA A 113 10.00 -7.72 15.48
C ALA A 113 9.11 -8.95 15.75
N ASN A 114 8.92 -9.32 17.02
CA ASN A 114 8.04 -10.43 17.39
C ASN A 114 6.57 -10.11 17.13
N ILE A 115 6.11 -8.90 17.47
CA ILE A 115 4.74 -8.45 17.16
C ILE A 115 4.52 -8.43 15.64
N TRP A 116 5.51 -7.96 14.88
CA TRP A 116 5.47 -7.97 13.42
C TRP A 116 5.42 -9.39 12.85
N GLN A 117 6.16 -10.32 13.44
CA GLN A 117 6.12 -11.73 13.06
C GLN A 117 4.73 -12.31 13.32
N SER A 118 4.18 -12.15 14.52
CA SER A 118 2.83 -12.62 14.84
C SER A 118 1.75 -12.01 13.96
N PHE A 119 1.88 -10.73 13.59
CA PHE A 119 0.99 -10.10 12.63
C PHE A 119 1.11 -10.72 11.24
N ARG A 120 2.32 -11.00 10.76
CA ARG A 120 2.52 -11.69 9.49
C ARG A 120 1.93 -13.09 9.50
N ASP A 121 2.15 -13.83 10.57
CA ASP A 121 1.62 -15.19 10.73
C ASP A 121 0.09 -15.17 10.74
N PHE A 122 -0.52 -14.23 11.46
CA PHE A 122 -1.97 -14.00 11.42
C PHE A 122 -2.51 -13.70 10.02
N VAL A 123 -1.84 -12.83 9.26
CA VAL A 123 -2.24 -12.48 7.88
C VAL A 123 -2.08 -13.69 6.95
N GLU A 124 -0.99 -14.43 7.09
CA GLU A 124 -0.71 -15.63 6.29
C GLU A 124 -1.75 -16.74 6.57
N GLU A 125 -2.14 -16.91 7.83
CA GLU A 125 -3.15 -17.87 8.24
C GLU A 125 -4.56 -17.45 7.81
N ASP A 126 -4.93 -16.18 7.97
CA ASP A 126 -6.22 -15.67 7.49
C ASP A 126 -6.33 -15.77 5.96
N THR A 127 -5.27 -15.49 5.21
CA THR A 127 -5.29 -15.58 3.74
C THR A 127 -5.41 -17.02 3.23
N ARG A 128 -4.87 -18.01 3.95
CA ARG A 128 -5.05 -19.44 3.68
C ARG A 128 -6.45 -19.94 4.07
N SER A 129 -7.16 -19.22 4.95
CA SER A 129 -8.49 -19.63 5.39
C SER A 129 -9.54 -19.54 4.27
N PRO A 130 -10.38 -20.57 4.09
CA PRO A 130 -11.59 -20.50 3.26
C PRO A 130 -12.54 -19.37 3.71
N HIS A 131 -12.47 -18.97 4.98
CA HIS A 131 -13.24 -17.90 5.58
C HIS A 131 -12.39 -16.68 5.95
N SER A 132 -11.38 -16.35 5.13
CA SER A 132 -10.51 -15.17 5.29
C SER A 132 -11.32 -13.89 5.53
N ALA A 133 -11.15 -13.30 6.71
CA ALA A 133 -11.74 -12.02 7.05
C ALA A 133 -11.09 -10.89 6.22
N ILE A 134 -9.79 -10.98 5.95
CA ILE A 134 -9.05 -10.02 5.13
C ILE A 134 -9.59 -10.04 3.71
N ARG A 135 -9.70 -11.22 3.08
CA ARG A 135 -10.19 -11.35 1.69
C ARG A 135 -11.62 -10.83 1.55
N ARG A 136 -12.52 -11.18 2.47
CA ARG A 136 -13.90 -10.65 2.46
C ARG A 136 -13.92 -9.14 2.59
N GLN A 137 -13.12 -8.59 3.49
CA GLN A 137 -13.08 -7.15 3.72
C GLN A 137 -12.46 -6.40 2.54
N PHE A 138 -11.40 -6.95 1.95
CA PHE A 138 -10.76 -6.39 0.77
C PHE A 138 -11.70 -6.42 -0.43
N ALA A 139 -12.41 -7.52 -0.63
CA ALA A 139 -13.46 -7.63 -1.65
C ALA A 139 -14.59 -6.61 -1.41
N ALA A 140 -15.07 -6.46 -0.18
CA ALA A 140 -16.11 -5.49 0.16
C ALA A 140 -15.63 -4.03 -0.06
N MET A 141 -14.38 -3.73 0.29
CA MET A 141 -13.79 -2.41 0.08
C MET A 141 -13.61 -2.11 -1.41
N LEU A 142 -13.12 -3.07 -2.19
CA LEU A 142 -13.00 -2.95 -3.64
C LEU A 142 -14.36 -2.80 -4.32
N ALA A 143 -15.37 -3.53 -3.85
CA ALA A 143 -16.73 -3.41 -4.35
C ALA A 143 -17.32 -2.01 -4.07
N GLU A 144 -17.13 -1.48 -2.86
CA GLU A 144 -17.59 -0.14 -2.49
C GLU A 144 -16.84 0.96 -3.25
N ILE A 145 -15.53 0.81 -3.44
CA ILE A 145 -14.76 1.72 -4.29
C ILE A 145 -15.29 1.66 -5.72
N GLY A 146 -15.47 0.46 -6.29
CA GLY A 146 -16.01 0.28 -7.63
C GLY A 146 -17.40 0.90 -7.80
N ARG A 147 -18.26 0.75 -6.79
CA ARG A 147 -19.59 1.36 -6.74
C ARG A 147 -19.52 2.89 -6.75
N ARG A 148 -18.73 3.49 -5.85
CA ARG A 148 -18.52 4.95 -5.80
C ARG A 148 -17.91 5.50 -7.09
N LEU A 149 -16.98 4.75 -7.67
CA LEU A 149 -16.33 5.09 -8.93
C LEU A 149 -17.29 5.01 -10.11
N ALA A 150 -18.26 4.10 -10.09
CA ALA A 150 -19.31 4.01 -11.11
C ALA A 150 -20.31 5.17 -11.00
N GLU A 151 -20.71 5.51 -9.78
CA GLU A 151 -21.77 6.48 -9.48
C GLU A 151 -21.31 7.94 -9.60
N ASP A 152 -20.07 8.27 -9.22
CA ASP A 152 -19.62 9.66 -9.08
C ASP A 152 -18.46 10.03 -10.03
N ARG A 153 -18.74 10.99 -10.93
CA ARG A 153 -17.75 11.53 -11.87
C ARG A 153 -16.63 12.34 -11.21
N ALA A 154 -16.92 13.05 -10.11
CA ALA A 154 -15.94 13.85 -9.40
C ALA A 154 -14.95 12.95 -8.66
N VAL A 155 -15.44 11.91 -7.98
CA VAL A 155 -14.59 10.90 -7.32
C VAL A 155 -13.67 10.20 -8.33
N ARG A 156 -14.16 9.91 -9.54
CA ARG A 156 -13.31 9.38 -10.63
C ARG A 156 -12.17 10.32 -11.01
N ALA A 157 -12.49 11.60 -11.20
CA ALA A 157 -11.50 12.59 -11.61
C ALA A 157 -10.41 12.76 -10.53
N ASP A 158 -10.81 12.85 -9.27
CA ASP A 158 -9.89 12.97 -8.13
C ASP A 158 -9.03 11.72 -7.95
N MET A 159 -9.61 10.51 -8.03
CA MET A 159 -8.82 9.27 -7.96
C MET A 159 -7.82 9.17 -9.11
N ASN A 160 -8.21 9.55 -10.32
CA ASN A 160 -7.32 9.50 -11.48
C ASN A 160 -6.15 10.50 -11.31
N ALA A 161 -6.43 11.72 -10.84
CA ALA A 161 -5.40 12.69 -10.53
C ALA A 161 -4.45 12.19 -9.42
N GLY A 162 -4.99 11.62 -8.35
CA GLY A 162 -4.22 11.01 -7.27
C GLY A 162 -3.33 9.87 -7.74
N PHE A 163 -3.84 8.99 -8.61
CA PHE A 163 -3.04 7.91 -9.21
C PHE A 163 -1.92 8.46 -10.08
N VAL A 164 -2.17 9.46 -10.92
CA VAL A 164 -1.13 10.09 -11.74
C VAL A 164 -0.01 10.66 -10.87
N ILE A 165 -0.34 11.33 -9.76
CA ILE A 165 0.65 11.89 -8.83
C ILE A 165 1.45 10.77 -8.15
N ALA A 166 0.78 9.77 -7.58
CA ALA A 166 1.43 8.65 -6.89
C ALA A 166 2.33 7.85 -7.83
N PHE A 167 1.87 7.58 -9.06
CA PHE A 167 2.62 6.84 -10.06
C PHE A 167 3.82 7.63 -10.58
N SER A 168 3.66 8.95 -10.76
CA SER A 168 4.77 9.84 -11.14
C SER A 168 5.85 9.88 -10.04
N ALA A 169 5.45 10.01 -8.78
CA ALA A 169 6.37 9.97 -7.65
C ALA A 169 7.07 8.61 -7.50
N PHE A 170 6.34 7.51 -7.74
CA PHE A 170 6.91 6.16 -7.76
C PHE A 170 7.93 6.00 -8.89
N ILE A 171 7.61 6.40 -10.11
CA ILE A 171 8.54 6.37 -11.25
C ILE A 171 9.78 7.23 -10.96
N GLU A 172 9.59 8.41 -10.37
CA GLU A 172 10.68 9.30 -9.99
C GLU A 172 11.61 8.66 -8.94
N SER A 173 11.04 7.99 -7.94
CA SER A 173 11.80 7.22 -6.94
C SER A 173 12.54 6.02 -7.55
N GLN A 174 12.03 5.47 -8.66
CA GLN A 174 12.60 4.35 -9.40
C GLN A 174 13.43 4.77 -10.62
N LYS A 175 13.81 6.06 -10.75
CA LYS A 175 14.47 6.66 -11.94
C LYS A 175 15.69 5.88 -12.49
N ARG A 176 16.40 5.11 -11.65
CA ARG A 176 17.51 4.23 -12.12
C ARG A 176 17.03 2.92 -12.75
N GLY A 177 15.88 2.39 -12.35
CA GLY A 177 15.31 1.15 -12.87
C GLY A 177 14.46 1.33 -14.13
N VAL A 178 13.64 2.39 -14.19
CA VAL A 178 12.69 2.59 -15.32
C VAL A 178 13.41 2.91 -16.63
N SER A 179 14.41 3.79 -16.61
CA SER A 179 15.21 4.12 -17.80
C SER A 179 15.96 2.89 -18.32
N THR A 180 16.46 2.06 -17.42
CA THR A 180 17.14 0.79 -17.73
C THR A 180 16.16 -0.24 -18.28
N PHE A 181 14.97 -0.39 -17.70
CA PHE A 181 13.92 -1.28 -18.19
C PHE A 181 13.42 -0.88 -19.58
N ILE A 182 13.15 0.41 -19.82
CA ILE A 182 12.75 0.91 -21.14
C ILE A 182 13.88 0.68 -22.15
N ALA A 183 15.13 1.00 -21.78
CA ALA A 183 16.28 0.77 -22.64
C ALA A 183 16.47 -0.72 -22.98
N ASP A 184 16.31 -1.61 -22.00
CA ASP A 184 16.41 -3.06 -22.20
C ASP A 184 15.24 -3.61 -23.03
N GLN A 185 14.02 -3.11 -22.86
CA GLN A 185 12.89 -3.50 -23.71
C GLN A 185 13.07 -3.02 -25.16
N VAL A 186 13.51 -1.78 -25.37
CA VAL A 186 13.81 -1.25 -26.71
C VAL A 186 14.96 -2.02 -27.37
N LYS A 187 16.02 -2.36 -26.62
CA LYS A 187 17.13 -3.20 -27.12
C LYS A 187 16.71 -4.63 -27.47
N ARG A 188 15.67 -5.16 -26.81
CA ARG A 188 15.13 -6.50 -27.06
C ARG A 188 14.17 -6.56 -28.23
N TRP A 189 13.73 -5.42 -28.77
CA TRP A 189 12.98 -5.39 -30.02
C TRP A 189 13.91 -5.77 -31.18
N ASP A 190 13.55 -6.81 -31.92
CA ASP A 190 14.31 -7.25 -33.08
C ASP A 190 14.25 -6.15 -34.15
N LEU A 191 15.37 -5.42 -34.30
CA LEU A 191 15.52 -4.36 -35.28
C LEU A 191 15.14 -4.83 -36.70
N LYS A 192 15.32 -6.11 -37.03
CA LYS A 192 14.92 -6.65 -38.34
C LYS A 192 13.42 -6.71 -38.52
N GLN A 193 12.65 -7.01 -37.48
CA GLN A 193 11.18 -6.97 -37.53
C GLN A 193 10.67 -5.53 -37.62
N LEU A 194 11.24 -4.60 -36.86
CA LEU A 194 10.88 -3.18 -36.91
C LEU A 194 11.17 -2.57 -38.28
N VAL A 195 12.35 -2.82 -38.84
CA VAL A 195 12.71 -2.37 -40.19
C VAL A 195 11.76 -2.96 -41.22
N ARG A 196 11.42 -4.25 -41.14
CA ARG A 196 10.46 -4.87 -42.06
C ARG A 196 9.05 -4.27 -41.94
N ILE A 197 8.58 -3.97 -40.73
CA ILE A 197 7.26 -3.34 -40.52
C ILE A 197 7.24 -1.91 -41.06
N ILE A 198 8.33 -1.16 -40.86
CA ILE A 198 8.47 0.19 -41.40
C ILE A 198 8.58 0.14 -42.93
N GLU A 199 9.39 -0.76 -43.49
CA GLU A 199 9.58 -0.91 -44.94
C GLU A 199 8.29 -1.33 -45.65
N VAL A 200 7.54 -2.28 -45.08
CA VAL A 200 6.24 -2.74 -45.60
C VAL A 200 5.18 -1.64 -45.53
N ASN A 201 5.18 -0.80 -44.50
CA ASN A 201 4.18 0.27 -44.35
C ASN A 201 4.55 1.56 -45.09
N VAL A 202 5.83 1.94 -45.14
CA VAL A 202 6.31 3.17 -45.79
C VAL A 202 6.42 3.01 -47.31
N GLY A 203 6.72 1.81 -47.81
CA GLY A 203 6.88 1.55 -49.24
C GLY A 203 5.63 1.88 -50.08
N ARG A 204 4.43 1.67 -49.51
CA ARG A 204 3.15 1.96 -50.18
C ARG A 204 2.84 3.46 -50.24
N ASP A 205 3.07 4.21 -49.17
CA ASP A 205 2.80 5.65 -49.12
C ASP A 205 3.74 6.44 -50.04
N LEU A 206 5.01 6.04 -50.12
CA LEU A 206 5.97 6.70 -51.01
C LEU A 206 5.64 6.47 -52.50
N GLN A 207 5.06 5.30 -52.83
CA GLN A 207 4.59 5.00 -54.18
C GLN A 207 3.33 5.80 -54.55
N TYR A 208 2.43 6.09 -53.60
CA TYR A 208 1.24 6.92 -53.85
C TYR A 208 1.58 8.34 -54.30
N ILE A 209 2.61 8.96 -53.69
CA ILE A 209 3.09 10.29 -54.12
C ILE A 209 3.60 10.23 -55.57
N ARG A 210 4.36 9.20 -55.92
CA ARG A 210 4.92 9.02 -57.27
C ARG A 210 3.81 8.77 -58.30
N PHE A 211 2.83 7.92 -57.98
CA PHE A 211 1.70 7.63 -58.85
C PHE A 211 0.83 8.87 -59.08
N ASN A 212 0.46 9.58 -58.01
CA ASN A 212 -0.32 10.82 -58.12
C ASN A 212 0.43 11.90 -58.94
N GLY A 213 1.75 12.00 -58.77
CA GLY A 213 2.58 12.90 -59.58
C GLY A 213 2.54 12.57 -61.08
N MET A 214 2.63 11.29 -61.45
CA MET A 214 2.53 10.86 -62.86
C MET A 214 1.13 11.07 -63.44
N VAL A 215 0.07 10.81 -62.67
CA VAL A 215 -1.32 10.99 -63.11
C VAL A 215 -1.63 12.46 -63.31
N ILE A 216 -1.31 13.32 -62.34
CA ILE A 216 -1.55 14.77 -62.44
C ILE A 216 -0.71 15.38 -63.57
N GLY A 217 0.58 15.01 -63.68
CA GLY A 217 1.44 15.47 -64.75
C GLY A 217 0.97 15.02 -66.14
N GLY A 218 0.50 13.78 -66.27
CA GLY A 218 -0.07 13.26 -67.51
C GLY A 218 -1.35 13.97 -67.92
N ILE A 219 -2.27 14.22 -66.98
CA ILE A 219 -3.51 14.96 -67.24
C ILE A 219 -3.20 16.41 -67.60
N ALA A 220 -2.30 17.08 -66.87
CA ALA A 220 -1.89 18.45 -67.18
C ALA A 220 -1.25 18.55 -68.57
N GLY A 221 -0.39 17.59 -68.95
CA GLY A 221 0.20 17.51 -70.28
C GLY A 221 -0.84 17.29 -71.38
N LEU A 222 -1.83 16.41 -71.15
CA LEU A 222 -2.92 16.16 -72.10
C LEU A 222 -3.80 17.41 -72.30
N VAL A 223 -4.11 18.11 -71.21
CA VAL A 223 -4.87 19.37 -71.23
C VAL A 223 -4.10 20.44 -72.01
N LEU A 224 -2.82 20.63 -71.71
CA LEU A 224 -1.97 21.59 -72.42
C LEU A 224 -1.86 21.27 -73.91
N TYR A 225 -1.62 20.00 -74.27
CA TYR A 225 -1.57 19.55 -75.66
C TYR A 225 -2.90 19.76 -76.40
N THR A 226 -4.03 19.53 -75.72
CA THR A 226 -5.35 19.74 -76.31
C THR A 226 -5.64 21.23 -76.54
N ILE A 227 -5.26 22.08 -75.58
CA ILE A 227 -5.37 23.55 -75.70
C ILE A 227 -4.47 24.06 -76.83
N GLU A 228 -3.22 23.61 -76.89
CA GLU A 228 -2.29 23.96 -77.95
C GLU A 228 -2.85 23.56 -79.32
N ARG A 229 -3.34 22.33 -79.46
CA ARG A 229 -3.89 21.84 -80.73
C ARG A 229 -5.18 22.57 -81.15
N LEU A 230 -6.01 23.02 -80.20
CA LEU A 230 -7.24 23.77 -80.49
C LEU A 230 -6.99 25.25 -80.79
N LEU A 231 -5.97 25.87 -80.18
CA LEU A 231 -5.65 27.30 -80.37
C LEU A 231 -4.66 27.56 -81.50
N VAL A 232 -3.76 26.62 -81.80
CA VAL A 232 -2.73 26.74 -82.84
C VAL A 232 -3.14 26.00 -84.12
N GLY A 233 -4.19 25.18 -84.06
CA GLY A 233 -4.73 24.41 -85.20
C GLY A 233 -5.82 25.11 -86.02
N THR A 234 -6.08 26.40 -85.78
CA THR A 234 -6.87 27.29 -86.64
C THR A 234 -5.97 28.35 -87.24
#